data_AF-A0A2V7K920-F1
#
_entry.id   AF-A0A2V7K920-F1
#
_cell.length_a   1.000
_cell.length_b   1.000
_cell.length_c   1.000
_cell.angle_alpha   90.00
_cell.angle_beta   90.00
_cell.angle_gamma   90.00
#
_symmetry.space_group_name_H-M   'P 1'
#
loop_
_entity.id
_entity.type
_entity.pdbx_description
1 polymer ?
#
loop_
_entity_poly.entity_id
_entity_poly.type
_entity_poly.pdbx_seq_one_letter_code
_entity_poly.pdbx_strand_id
1 'polypeptide(L)'
;MFQGHALFEHLTARDNVTLALRHVMGKTRAESDAIATTLLASLDVGARAGAKPSQLSGGEAQRVAIARALAPDPALLLMDEPTAALDPARRTALAATLRRLCDQGRSLLVATHDAEFAAQADRVVTLA
;
A
#
# COMPACT_ATOMS: atom_id res chain seq x y z
N MET A 1 -4.10 -1.57 -6.43
CA MET A 1 -2.63 -1.64 -6.33
C MET A 1 -2.16 -2.70 -7.33
N PHE A 2 -1.11 -2.42 -8.11
CA PHE A 2 -0.69 -3.24 -9.26
C PHE A 2 0.62 -3.99 -8.96
N GLN A 3 0.87 -5.08 -9.70
CA GLN A 3 2.07 -5.92 -9.63
C GLN A 3 3.41 -5.15 -9.60
N GLY A 4 3.52 -4.02 -10.31
CA GLY A 4 4.76 -3.23 -10.39
C GLY A 4 4.93 -2.15 -9.32
N HIS A 5 4.11 -2.12 -8.25
CA HIS A 5 3.91 -1.00 -7.31
C HIS A 5 3.37 0.30 -7.96
N ALA A 6 3.66 0.52 -9.25
CA ALA A 6 3.26 1.63 -10.10
C ALA A 6 3.54 2.99 -9.47
N LEU A 7 4.62 3.11 -8.68
CA LEU A 7 5.03 4.40 -8.11
C LEU A 7 5.47 5.34 -9.23
N PHE A 8 5.22 6.63 -9.04
CA PHE A 8 5.75 7.65 -9.94
C PHE A 8 7.24 7.83 -9.65
N GLU A 9 8.09 7.32 -10.56
CA GLU A 9 9.56 7.27 -10.41
C GLU A 9 10.22 8.63 -10.16
N HIS A 10 9.62 9.70 -10.67
CA HIS A 10 10.13 11.06 -10.52
C HIS A 10 9.74 11.74 -9.20
N LEU A 11 8.80 11.14 -8.44
CA LEU A 11 8.27 11.66 -7.18
C LEU A 11 8.91 10.98 -5.98
N THR A 12 9.00 11.67 -4.85
CA THR A 12 9.41 11.04 -3.58
C THR A 12 8.32 10.09 -3.06
N ALA A 13 8.62 9.30 -2.04
CA ALA A 13 7.62 8.49 -1.33
C ALA A 13 6.47 9.37 -0.78
N ARG A 14 6.78 10.51 -0.16
CA ARG A 14 5.78 11.48 0.31
C ARG A 14 4.94 12.02 -0.86
N ASP A 15 5.58 12.40 -1.97
CA ASP A 15 4.86 12.96 -3.11
C ASP A 15 3.96 11.93 -3.79
N ASN A 16 4.39 10.66 -3.86
CA ASN A 16 3.55 9.56 -4.31
C ASN A 16 2.27 9.44 -3.47
N VAL A 17 2.38 9.54 -2.14
CA VAL A 17 1.24 9.43 -1.21
C VAL A 17 0.33 10.66 -1.27
N THR A 18 0.90 11.85 -1.41
CA THR A 18 0.14 13.11 -1.37
C THR A 18 -0.47 13.52 -2.71
N LEU A 19 -0.09 12.90 -3.82
CA LEU A 19 -0.53 13.28 -5.17
C LEU A 19 -2.06 13.36 -5.28
N ALA A 20 -2.77 12.29 -4.91
CA ALA A 20 -4.23 12.24 -4.99
C ALA A 20 -4.89 13.20 -3.98
N LEU A 21 -4.32 13.32 -2.77
CA LEU A 21 -4.84 14.22 -1.73
C LEU A 21 -4.88 15.67 -2.23
N ARG A 22 -3.79 16.12 -2.88
CA ARG A 22 -3.66 17.49 -3.37
C ARG A 22 -4.43 17.73 -4.67
N HIS A 23 -4.29 16.85 -5.65
CA HIS A 23 -4.78 17.10 -7.00
C HIS A 23 -6.18 16.57 -7.30
N VAL A 24 -6.66 15.58 -6.52
CA VAL A 24 -8.00 14.99 -6.71
C VAL A 24 -8.94 15.40 -5.59
N MET A 25 -8.46 15.40 -4.34
CA MET A 25 -9.30 15.71 -3.17
C MET A 25 -9.22 17.17 -2.72
N GLY A 26 -8.36 17.99 -3.34
CA GLY A 26 -8.23 19.42 -3.04
C GLY A 26 -7.71 19.74 -1.63
N LYS A 27 -7.07 18.79 -0.94
CA LYS A 27 -6.48 19.04 0.39
C LYS A 27 -5.28 19.98 0.27
N THR A 28 -5.07 20.78 1.31
CA THR A 28 -3.89 21.65 1.39
C THR A 28 -2.61 20.83 1.48
N ARG A 29 -1.47 21.49 1.20
CA ARG A 29 -0.16 20.85 1.34
C ARG A 29 0.08 20.36 2.78
N ALA A 30 -0.25 21.19 3.77
CA ALA A 30 -0.05 20.86 5.18
C ALA A 30 -0.86 19.63 5.61
N GLU A 31 -2.15 19.57 5.25
CA GLU A 31 -3.01 18.41 5.54
C GLU A 31 -2.52 17.15 4.85
N SER A 32 -2.12 17.27 3.57
CA SER A 32 -1.61 16.14 2.79
C SER A 32 -0.31 15.60 3.39
N ASP A 33 0.60 16.48 3.78
CA ASP A 33 1.89 16.10 4.38
C ASP A 33 1.72 15.44 5.75
N ALA A 34 0.74 15.91 6.55
CA ALA A 34 0.38 15.28 7.82
C ALA A 34 -0.15 13.84 7.59
N ILE A 35 -1.11 13.66 6.68
CA ILE A 35 -1.65 12.33 6.34
C ILE A 35 -0.55 11.40 5.84
N ALA A 36 0.30 11.86 4.92
CA ALA A 36 1.39 11.06 4.39
C ALA A 36 2.41 10.67 5.47
N THR A 37 2.71 11.57 6.40
CA THR A 37 3.63 11.30 7.52
C THR A 37 3.07 10.19 8.42
N THR A 38 1.79 10.27 8.80
CA THR A 38 1.11 9.24 9.59
C THR A 38 1.10 7.88 8.89
N LEU A 39 0.74 7.85 7.59
CA LEU A 39 0.64 6.60 6.84
C LEU A 39 2.01 5.95 6.57
N LEU A 40 3.03 6.74 6.24
CA LEU A 40 4.37 6.20 6.03
C LEU A 40 4.98 5.69 7.36
N ALA A 41 4.69 6.35 8.48
CA ALA A 41 5.12 5.89 9.80
C ALA A 41 4.41 4.60 10.21
N SER A 42 3.09 4.47 10.00
CA SER A 42 2.33 3.27 10.38
C SER A 42 2.66 2.03 9.53
N LEU A 43 3.40 2.21 8.43
CA LEU A 43 3.91 1.16 7.55
C LEU A 43 5.44 1.06 7.60
N ASP A 44 6.07 1.51 8.68
CA ASP A 44 7.52 1.33 8.92
C ASP A 44 8.40 1.78 7.72
N VAL A 45 8.01 2.89 7.10
CA VAL A 45 8.72 3.49 5.95
C VAL A 45 8.81 5.02 6.05
N GLY A 46 8.45 5.59 7.21
CA GLY A 46 8.47 7.04 7.48
C GLY A 46 9.85 7.69 7.27
N ALA A 47 10.93 7.01 7.67
CA ALA A 47 12.30 7.48 7.47
C ALA A 47 12.69 7.63 5.99
N ARG A 48 11.95 6.98 5.08
CA ARG A 48 12.17 7.03 3.63
C ARG A 48 11.26 8.02 2.91
N ALA A 49 10.55 8.90 3.63
CA ALA A 49 9.59 9.83 3.02
C ALA A 49 10.18 10.71 1.90
N GLY A 50 11.47 11.07 1.97
CA GLY A 50 12.16 11.85 0.95
C GLY A 50 12.83 11.03 -0.17
N ALA A 51 12.81 9.70 -0.09
CA ALA A 51 13.43 8.84 -1.09
C ALA A 51 12.55 8.70 -2.35
N LYS A 52 13.17 8.64 -3.52
CA LYS A 52 12.52 8.25 -4.78
C LYS A 52 12.43 6.71 -4.88
N PRO A 53 11.52 6.15 -5.70
CA PRO A 53 11.35 4.70 -5.82
C PRO A 53 12.64 3.93 -6.13
N SER A 54 13.52 4.46 -6.98
CA SER A 54 14.84 3.87 -7.28
C SER A 54 15.79 3.74 -6.07
N GLN A 55 15.49 4.41 -4.96
CA GLN A 55 16.26 4.36 -3.72
C GLN A 55 15.59 3.47 -2.65
N LEU A 56 14.45 2.87 -2.96
CA LEU A 56 13.71 2.00 -2.04
C LEU A 56 14.04 0.54 -2.35
N SER A 57 14.18 -0.28 -1.31
CA SER A 57 14.08 -1.72 -1.47
C SER A 57 12.67 -2.11 -1.95
N GLY A 58 12.51 -3.29 -2.56
CA GLY A 58 11.19 -3.75 -3.02
C GLY A 58 10.11 -3.75 -1.92
N GLY A 59 10.48 -4.14 -0.69
CA GLY A 59 9.56 -4.09 0.45
C GLY A 59 9.18 -2.66 0.88
N GLU A 60 10.12 -1.72 0.83
CA GLU A 60 9.82 -0.31 1.10
C GLU A 60 8.94 0.30 0.00
N ALA A 61 9.25 0.03 -1.28
CA ALA A 61 8.45 0.48 -2.42
C ALA A 61 7.01 -0.04 -2.31
N GLN A 62 6.84 -1.29 -1.90
CA GLN A 62 5.53 -1.87 -1.63
C GLN A 62 4.78 -1.13 -0.51
N ARG A 63 5.43 -0.87 0.64
CA ARG A 63 4.79 -0.15 1.76
C ARG A 63 4.43 1.28 1.39
N VAL A 64 5.23 1.95 0.55
CA VAL A 64 4.87 3.26 -0.04
C VAL A 64 3.66 3.14 -0.98
N ALA A 65 3.58 2.09 -1.80
CA ALA A 65 2.43 1.87 -2.68
C ALA A 65 1.14 1.61 -1.89
N ILE A 66 1.23 0.90 -0.76
CA ILE A 66 0.12 0.71 0.18
C ILE A 66 -0.26 2.06 0.81
N ALA A 67 0.69 2.83 1.35
CA ALA A 67 0.43 4.17 1.90
C ALA A 67 -0.32 5.05 0.91
N ARG A 68 0.12 5.07 -0.35
CA ARG A 68 -0.52 5.84 -1.42
C ARG A 68 -1.95 5.39 -1.66
N ALA A 69 -2.20 4.09 -1.69
CA ALA A 69 -3.54 3.56 -1.92
C ALA A 69 -4.48 3.82 -0.73
N LEU A 70 -3.94 3.94 0.49
CA LEU A 70 -4.70 4.26 1.70
C LEU A 70 -4.94 5.76 1.90
N ALA A 71 -4.14 6.63 1.29
CA ALA A 71 -4.20 8.08 1.51
C ALA A 71 -5.58 8.69 1.25
N PRO A 72 -6.32 8.34 0.18
CA PRO A 72 -7.68 8.83 -0.03
C PRO A 72 -8.73 8.32 0.97
N ASP A 73 -8.31 7.48 1.93
CA ASP A 73 -9.16 6.80 2.91
C ASP A 73 -10.31 6.00 2.28
N PRO A 74 -10.00 5.04 1.37
CA PRO A 74 -11.04 4.29 0.68
C PRO A 74 -11.72 3.27 1.60
N ALA A 75 -13.03 3.10 1.43
CA ALA A 75 -13.80 2.03 2.10
C ALA A 75 -13.40 0.62 1.63
N LEU A 76 -12.95 0.49 0.38
CA LEU A 76 -12.53 -0.76 -0.25
C LEU A 76 -11.16 -0.59 -0.93
N LEU A 77 -10.23 -1.47 -0.59
CA LEU A 77 -8.91 -1.54 -1.20
C LEU A 77 -8.82 -2.73 -2.16
N LEU A 78 -8.51 -2.43 -3.42
CA LEU A 78 -8.30 -3.44 -4.46
C LEU A 78 -6.80 -3.71 -4.64
N MET A 79 -6.41 -4.98 -4.57
CA MET A 79 -5.03 -5.41 -4.75
C MET A 79 -4.93 -6.52 -5.77
N ASP A 80 -4.07 -6.32 -6.77
CA ASP A 80 -3.80 -7.30 -7.81
C ASP A 80 -2.40 -7.88 -7.59
N GLU A 81 -2.36 -9.16 -7.24
CA GLU A 81 -1.16 -9.95 -6.94
C GLU A 81 -0.19 -9.27 -5.96
N PRO A 82 -0.64 -8.92 -4.75
CA PRO A 82 0.15 -8.11 -3.83
C PRO A 82 1.37 -8.84 -3.26
N THR A 83 1.43 -10.17 -3.37
CA THR A 83 2.55 -11.00 -2.93
C THR A 83 3.53 -11.37 -4.05
N ALA A 84 3.28 -10.95 -5.29
CA ALA A 84 4.16 -11.24 -6.41
C ALA A 84 5.58 -10.71 -6.14
N ALA A 85 6.59 -11.51 -6.48
CA ALA A 85 8.01 -11.23 -6.28
C ALA A 85 8.45 -11.04 -4.80
N LEU A 86 7.63 -11.44 -3.82
CA LEU A 86 8.03 -11.48 -2.41
C LEU A 86 8.48 -12.87 -1.97
N ASP A 87 9.57 -12.90 -1.20
CA ASP A 87 9.97 -14.08 -0.43
C ASP A 87 8.95 -14.39 0.70
N PRO A 88 8.93 -15.63 1.24
CA PRO A 88 7.94 -16.06 2.22
C PRO A 88 7.85 -15.15 3.46
N ALA A 89 8.97 -14.68 3.99
CA ALA A 89 8.98 -13.82 5.18
C ALA A 89 8.29 -12.47 4.90
N ARG A 90 8.52 -11.90 3.72
CA ARG A 90 7.88 -10.66 3.28
C ARG A 90 6.38 -10.83 3.02
N ARG A 91 5.93 -11.99 2.53
CA ARG A 91 4.49 -12.28 2.36
C ARG A 91 3.76 -12.28 3.69
N THR A 92 4.32 -12.91 4.72
CA THR A 92 3.74 -12.92 6.07
C THR A 92 3.65 -11.51 6.65
N ALA A 93 4.71 -10.70 6.50
CA ALA A 93 4.71 -9.31 6.94
C ALA A 93 3.65 -8.46 6.23
N LEU A 94 3.48 -8.67 4.92
CA LEU A 94 2.43 -8.02 4.16
C LEU A 94 1.04 -8.45 4.65
N ALA A 95 0.79 -9.74 4.78
CA ALA A 95 -0.50 -10.26 5.24
C ALA A 95 -0.89 -9.68 6.61
N ALA A 96 0.05 -9.63 7.56
CA ALA A 96 -0.15 -9.00 8.86
C ALA A 96 -0.49 -7.51 8.76
N THR A 97 0.19 -6.78 7.86
CA THR A 97 -0.10 -5.37 7.59
C THR A 97 -1.51 -5.19 7.04
N LEU A 98 -1.93 -6.04 6.10
CA LEU A 98 -3.26 -5.99 5.48
C LEU A 98 -4.36 -6.36 6.47
N ARG A 99 -4.13 -7.37 7.32
CA ARG A 99 -5.08 -7.75 8.38
C ARG A 99 -5.34 -6.59 9.33
N ARG A 100 -4.28 -5.90 9.77
CA ARG A 100 -4.40 -4.71 10.62
C ARG A 100 -5.22 -3.59 9.98
N LEU A 101 -5.14 -3.42 8.65
CA LEU A 101 -5.97 -2.45 7.94
C LEU A 101 -7.45 -2.86 7.92
N CYS A 102 -7.73 -4.16 7.77
CA CYS A 102 -9.10 -4.68 7.88
C CYS A 102 -9.67 -4.48 9.29
N ASP A 103 -8.88 -4.73 10.34
CA ASP A 103 -9.28 -4.55 11.73
C ASP A 103 -9.61 -3.07 12.06
N GLN A 104 -9.10 -2.12 11.26
CA GLN A 104 -9.43 -0.69 11.34
C GLN A 104 -10.72 -0.31 10.58
N GLY A 105 -11.49 -1.29 10.09
CA GLY A 105 -12.79 -1.10 9.43
C GLY A 105 -12.74 -0.99 7.91
N ARG A 106 -11.59 -1.24 7.28
CA ARG A 106 -11.44 -1.20 5.82
C ARG A 106 -11.77 -2.57 5.21
N SER A 107 -12.36 -2.60 4.01
CA SER A 107 -12.51 -3.85 3.26
C SER A 107 -11.35 -4.03 2.27
N LEU A 108 -10.93 -5.28 2.06
CA LEU A 108 -9.94 -5.65 1.05
C LEU A 108 -10.53 -6.64 0.04
N LEU A 109 -10.21 -6.44 -1.23
CA LEU A 109 -10.38 -7.43 -2.28
C LEU A 109 -9.02 -7.69 -2.92
N VAL A 110 -8.58 -8.95 -2.87
CA VAL A 110 -7.28 -9.37 -3.41
C VAL A 110 -7.50 -10.39 -4.52
N ALA A 111 -6.89 -10.14 -5.68
CA ALA A 111 -6.69 -11.15 -6.70
C ALA A 111 -5.30 -11.77 -6.51
N THR A 112 -5.23 -13.10 -6.36
CA THR A 112 -3.94 -13.80 -6.27
C THR A 112 -4.01 -15.26 -6.70
N HIS A 113 -2.90 -15.79 -7.21
CA HIS A 113 -2.66 -17.23 -7.41
C HIS A 113 -1.98 -17.91 -6.20
N ASP A 114 -1.64 -17.16 -5.15
CA ASP A 114 -1.00 -17.68 -3.95
C ASP A 114 -2.05 -18.30 -2.99
N ALA A 115 -2.12 -19.63 -2.98
CA ALA A 115 -3.09 -20.36 -2.16
C ALA A 115 -2.88 -20.17 -0.65
N GLU A 116 -1.63 -20.04 -0.18
CA GLU A 116 -1.32 -19.82 1.25
C GLU A 116 -1.76 -18.42 1.70
N PHE A 117 -1.59 -17.43 0.83
CA PHE A 117 -2.09 -16.09 1.08
C PHE A 117 -3.62 -16.04 1.03
N ALA A 118 -4.24 -16.68 0.04
CA ALA A 118 -5.70 -16.75 -0.09
C ALA A 118 -6.37 -17.43 1.12
N ALA A 119 -5.73 -18.44 1.69
CA ALA A 119 -6.23 -19.15 2.88
C ALA A 119 -6.37 -18.26 4.13
N GLN A 120 -5.75 -17.07 4.14
CA GLN A 120 -5.85 -16.10 5.24
C GLN A 120 -7.03 -15.14 5.10
N ALA A 121 -7.75 -15.18 3.98
CA ALA A 121 -8.91 -14.33 3.74
C ALA A 121 -10.16 -14.83 4.48
N ASP A 122 -11.03 -13.91 4.88
CA ASP A 122 -12.33 -14.29 5.48
C ASP A 122 -13.25 -14.97 4.46
N ARG A 123 -13.05 -14.71 3.16
CA ARG A 123 -13.79 -15.30 2.04
C ARG A 123 -12.86 -15.51 0.84
N VAL A 124 -13.01 -16.66 0.17
CA VAL A 124 -12.27 -17.02 -1.05
C VAL A 124 -13.26 -17.29 -2.18
N VAL A 125 -13.00 -16.72 -3.36
CA VAL A 125 -13.78 -16.97 -4.59
C VAL A 125 -12.82 -17.49 -5.65
N THR A 126 -13.09 -18.68 -6.18
CA THR A 126 -12.34 -19.27 -7.28
C THR A 126 -13.00 -18.91 -8.61
N LEU A 127 -12.23 -18.32 -9.52
CA LEU A 127 -12.67 -18.04 -10.88
C LEU A 127 -12.29 -19.24 -11.76
N ALA A 128 -13.25 -19.72 -12.57
CA ALA A 128 -13.13 -20.89 -13.44
C ALA A 128 -12.92 -20.50 -14.90
#